data_AF-A0A381YL61-F1
#
_entry.id   AF-A0A381YL61-F1
#
_cell.length_a   1.000
_cell.length_b   1.000
_cell.length_c   1.000
_cell.angle_alpha   90.00
_cell.angle_beta   90.00
_cell.angle_gamma   90.00
#
_symmetry.space_group_name_H-M   'P 1'
#
loop_
_entity.id
_entity.type
_entity.pdbx_description
1 polymer ?
#
loop_
_entity_poly.entity_id
_entity_poly.type
_entity_poly.pdbx_seq_one_letter_code
_entity_poly.pdbx_strand_id
1 'polypeptide(L)'
;MTTAQVLQWTEQVCFLYGSSPSVTLSVVGSSGTLAAMSDTRTQAGATSQSASAFPNEATTAEPSTVTVSYDKVSQANASVSPTADTGTTWPVYINGDNDLQAMNLADIKDTFLHPAIDLLVSGSESATTAGTYTVTTSATPASNYTNVSGTAIFADTRADTSLYSAAGIPETLDQPTTITSYFLHIRTGTDTAPDKDPVFITGSNDIQTFTESVIDGLFTEWIRETASESSDGYQITYTIATSGGTTRGTAMVDTKLDGAGEYRTLQSGDDYRAQEHPNGSAQTITTYNLRINKA
;
A
#
# COMPACT_ATOMS: atom_id res chain seq x y z
N MET A 1 -10.56 -2.40 35.13
CA MET A 1 -10.72 -1.28 34.17
C MET A 1 -12.13 -1.33 33.59
N THR A 2 -12.71 -0.18 33.24
CA THR A 2 -13.97 -0.13 32.48
C THR A 2 -13.71 -0.41 31.01
N THR A 3 -14.76 -0.71 30.22
CA THR A 3 -14.65 -0.86 28.76
C THR A 3 -14.02 0.34 28.08
N ALA A 4 -14.32 1.56 28.53
CA ALA A 4 -13.74 2.78 27.98
C ALA A 4 -12.23 2.89 28.25
N GLN A 5 -11.78 2.49 29.44
CA GLN A 5 -10.35 2.47 29.79
C GLN A 5 -9.60 1.40 28.99
N VAL A 6 -10.22 0.23 28.76
CA VAL A 6 -9.64 -0.80 27.89
C VAL A 6 -9.48 -0.26 26.48
N LEU A 7 -10.51 0.42 25.94
CA LEU A 7 -10.43 1.04 24.61
C LEU A 7 -9.31 2.07 24.50
N GLN A 8 -9.12 2.94 25.50
CA GLN A 8 -8.00 3.89 25.52
C GLN A 8 -6.64 3.18 25.40
N TRP A 9 -6.45 2.07 26.12
CA TRP A 9 -5.24 1.26 26.01
C TRP A 9 -5.13 0.54 24.66
N THR A 10 -6.23 0.05 24.08
CA THR A 10 -6.23 -0.51 22.72
C THR A 10 -5.80 0.52 21.67
N GLU A 11 -6.29 1.76 21.77
CA GLU A 11 -5.91 2.87 20.89
C GLU A 11 -4.44 3.27 21.13
N GLN A 12 -3.98 3.25 22.39
CA GLN A 12 -2.57 3.44 22.73
C GLN A 12 -1.68 2.38 22.08
N VAL A 13 -2.08 1.11 22.11
CA VAL A 13 -1.36 0.01 21.43
C VAL A 13 -1.25 0.27 19.91
N CYS A 14 -2.29 0.83 19.28
CA CYS A 14 -2.21 1.23 17.86
C CYS A 14 -1.18 2.34 17.64
N PHE A 15 -1.14 3.34 18.54
CA PHE A 15 -0.14 4.41 18.49
C PHE A 15 1.30 3.89 18.70
N LEU A 16 1.50 2.97 19.66
CA LEU A 16 2.78 2.34 19.93
C LEU A 16 3.28 1.54 18.73
N TYR A 17 2.40 0.73 18.10
CA TYR A 17 2.72 0.07 16.83
C TYR A 17 3.08 1.10 15.76
N GLY A 18 2.30 2.18 15.64
CA GLY A 18 2.53 3.24 14.66
C GLY A 18 3.86 3.98 14.82
N SER A 19 4.38 4.05 16.04
CA SER A 19 5.66 4.67 16.36
C SER A 19 6.86 3.77 16.04
N SER A 20 6.66 2.44 15.99
CA SER A 20 7.70 1.48 15.62
C SER A 20 7.11 0.23 14.94
N PRO A 21 6.62 0.32 13.69
CA PRO A 21 5.98 -0.81 13.02
C PRO A 21 6.94 -1.99 12.82
N SER A 22 6.42 -3.22 12.89
CA SER A 22 7.19 -4.43 12.60
C SER A 22 6.91 -5.01 11.21
N VAL A 23 5.78 -4.66 10.59
CA VAL A 23 5.50 -4.95 9.17
C VAL A 23 5.62 -3.65 8.39
N THR A 24 6.66 -3.55 7.58
CA THR A 24 7.02 -2.31 6.89
C THR A 24 7.00 -2.49 5.38
N LEU A 25 6.57 -1.45 4.66
CA LEU A 25 6.67 -1.33 3.22
C LEU A 25 7.72 -0.28 2.85
N SER A 26 8.48 -0.58 1.80
CA SER A 26 9.47 0.31 1.19
C SER A 26 9.28 0.40 -0.32
N VAL A 27 9.77 1.48 -0.92
CA VAL A 27 9.78 1.66 -2.37
C VAL A 27 11.17 1.32 -2.91
N VAL A 28 11.23 0.34 -3.81
CA VAL A 28 12.46 -0.13 -4.47
C VAL A 28 12.45 0.22 -5.96
N GLY A 29 13.61 0.17 -6.61
CA GLY A 29 13.73 0.46 -8.05
C GLY A 29 13.11 -0.62 -8.95
N SER A 30 13.20 -1.87 -8.52
CA SER A 30 12.67 -3.07 -9.18
C SER A 30 12.70 -4.25 -8.20
N SER A 31 12.03 -5.37 -8.53
CA SER A 31 12.10 -6.63 -7.77
C SER A 31 11.57 -6.48 -6.34
N GLY A 32 10.41 -5.81 -6.23
CA GLY A 32 9.62 -5.75 -5.02
C GLY A 32 9.17 -7.14 -4.56
N THR A 33 8.81 -7.25 -3.28
CA THR A 33 8.28 -8.52 -2.73
C THR A 33 6.76 -8.62 -2.87
N LEU A 34 6.06 -7.50 -3.09
CA LEU A 34 4.64 -7.52 -3.45
C LEU A 34 4.47 -7.76 -4.96
N ALA A 35 3.28 -8.20 -5.37
CA ALA A 35 3.01 -8.46 -6.78
C ALA A 35 3.24 -7.22 -7.65
N ALA A 36 3.90 -7.44 -8.80
CA ALA A 36 4.12 -6.39 -9.78
C ALA A 36 2.80 -5.93 -10.42
N MET A 37 2.73 -4.65 -10.77
CA MET A 37 1.65 -4.05 -11.55
C MET A 37 2.08 -3.89 -13.00
N SER A 38 1.13 -3.88 -13.93
CA SER A 38 1.37 -3.60 -15.34
C SER A 38 0.74 -2.27 -15.72
N ASP A 39 1.53 -1.40 -16.35
CA ASP A 39 1.12 -0.20 -17.06
C ASP A 39 1.06 -0.52 -18.56
N THR A 40 -0.08 -0.33 -19.20
CA THR A 40 -0.31 -0.71 -20.59
C THR A 40 -0.70 0.48 -21.44
N ARG A 41 0.04 0.70 -22.52
CA ARG A 41 -0.22 1.80 -23.47
C ARG A 41 -0.14 1.33 -24.90
N THR A 42 -0.71 2.11 -25.80
CA THR A 42 -0.58 1.91 -27.25
C THR A 42 0.61 2.71 -27.79
N GLN A 43 1.31 2.15 -28.77
CA GLN A 43 2.34 2.83 -29.56
C GLN A 43 1.97 2.79 -31.05
N ALA A 44 2.51 3.70 -31.85
CA ALA A 44 2.28 3.70 -33.29
C ALA A 44 2.79 2.42 -33.97
N GLY A 45 2.17 2.08 -35.09
CA GLY A 45 2.69 1.06 -35.99
C GLY A 45 3.94 1.54 -36.73
N ALA A 46 4.73 0.61 -37.28
CA ALA A 46 5.90 0.95 -38.07
C ALA A 46 5.51 1.70 -39.37
N THR A 47 6.29 2.71 -39.73
CA THR A 47 6.10 3.46 -40.98
C THR A 47 6.30 2.56 -42.21
N SER A 48 5.37 2.62 -43.15
CA SER A 48 5.49 2.07 -44.50
C SER A 48 5.88 3.17 -45.49
N GLN A 49 6.68 2.83 -46.50
CA GLN A 49 7.18 3.79 -47.50
C GLN A 49 7.08 3.21 -48.91
N SER A 50 6.92 4.09 -49.90
CA SER A 50 6.80 3.74 -51.32
C SER A 50 7.24 4.91 -52.19
N ALA A 51 7.80 4.61 -53.36
CA ALA A 51 8.30 5.63 -54.29
C ALA A 51 7.25 6.08 -55.34
N SER A 52 6.05 5.51 -55.31
CA SER A 52 5.07 5.69 -56.40
C SER A 52 3.64 6.01 -55.97
N ALA A 53 3.27 5.69 -54.72
CA ALA A 53 1.95 5.94 -54.15
C ALA A 53 1.98 5.67 -52.64
N PHE A 54 1.03 6.22 -51.88
CA PHE A 54 0.88 5.88 -50.46
C PHE A 54 0.63 4.37 -50.28
N PRO A 55 1.37 3.70 -49.36
CA PRO A 55 1.03 2.35 -48.92
C PRO A 55 -0.42 2.27 -48.47
N ASN A 56 -1.12 1.16 -48.76
CA ASN A 56 -2.53 1.03 -48.36
C ASN A 56 -2.64 0.85 -46.83
N GLU A 57 -3.68 1.40 -46.21
CA GLU A 57 -3.99 1.22 -44.78
C GLU A 57 -4.02 -0.27 -44.38
N ALA A 58 -4.63 -1.14 -45.19
CA ALA A 58 -4.67 -2.58 -44.91
C ALA A 58 -3.29 -3.28 -44.99
N THR A 59 -2.24 -2.55 -45.37
CA THR A 59 -0.86 -3.03 -45.47
C THR A 59 0.11 -2.27 -44.56
N THR A 60 -0.35 -1.22 -43.87
CA THR A 60 0.43 -0.57 -42.81
C THR A 60 0.41 -1.41 -41.55
N ALA A 61 1.40 -1.20 -40.69
CA ALA A 61 1.41 -1.84 -39.38
C ALA A 61 0.43 -1.10 -38.46
N GLU A 62 -0.42 -1.87 -37.79
CA GLU A 62 -1.38 -1.38 -36.79
C GLU A 62 -0.67 -0.90 -35.50
N PRO A 63 -1.30 -0.01 -34.71
CA PRO A 63 -0.82 0.29 -33.37
C PRO A 63 -0.70 -0.97 -32.50
N SER A 64 0.35 -1.03 -31.69
CA SER A 64 0.62 -2.19 -30.83
C SER A 64 0.60 -1.80 -29.35
N THR A 65 0.46 -2.80 -28.46
CA THR A 65 0.48 -2.57 -27.01
C THR A 65 1.91 -2.69 -26.47
N VAL A 66 2.32 -1.71 -25.68
CA VAL A 66 3.50 -1.74 -24.82
C VAL A 66 3.05 -1.99 -23.39
N THR A 67 3.77 -2.84 -22.68
CA THR A 67 3.53 -3.13 -21.26
C THR A 67 4.80 -2.88 -20.46
N VAL A 68 4.71 -2.01 -19.46
CA VAL A 68 5.78 -1.72 -18.52
C VAL A 68 5.41 -2.30 -17.17
N SER A 69 6.33 -3.08 -16.58
CA SER A 69 6.12 -3.66 -15.26
C SER A 69 6.61 -2.71 -14.16
N TYR A 70 5.75 -2.51 -13.15
CA TYR A 70 6.04 -1.77 -11.93
C TYR A 70 6.13 -2.75 -10.77
N ASP A 71 7.35 -3.10 -10.41
CA ASP A 71 7.66 -3.99 -9.31
C ASP A 71 8.46 -3.23 -8.24
N LYS A 72 7.75 -2.36 -7.51
CA LYS A 72 8.37 -1.27 -6.73
C LYS A 72 8.10 -1.32 -5.24
N VAL A 73 7.31 -2.27 -4.72
CA VAL A 73 6.93 -2.29 -3.30
C VAL A 73 7.44 -3.56 -2.64
N SER A 74 8.23 -3.41 -1.58
CA SER A 74 8.73 -4.52 -0.77
C SER A 74 8.21 -4.43 0.65
N GLN A 75 7.60 -5.52 1.11
CA GLN A 75 7.34 -5.79 2.51
C GLN A 75 8.55 -6.42 3.19
N ALA A 76 8.84 -5.97 4.41
CA ALA A 76 9.74 -6.62 5.36
C ALA A 76 9.05 -6.78 6.71
N ASN A 77 9.23 -7.95 7.32
CA ASN A 77 8.79 -8.26 8.68
C ASN A 77 10.02 -8.23 9.60
N ALA A 78 9.92 -7.51 10.71
CA ALA A 78 10.88 -7.61 11.79
C ALA A 78 10.77 -8.99 12.46
N SER A 79 11.87 -9.43 13.08
CA SER A 79 11.82 -10.49 14.09
C SER A 79 11.99 -9.84 15.46
N VAL A 80 11.10 -10.18 16.38
CA VAL A 80 10.92 -9.54 17.67
C VAL A 80 11.02 -10.61 18.75
N SER A 81 11.81 -10.33 19.79
CA SER A 81 11.93 -11.22 20.95
C SER A 81 11.36 -10.48 22.16
N PRO A 82 10.03 -10.53 22.37
CA PRO A 82 9.39 -9.77 23.42
C PRO A 82 9.69 -10.36 24.81
N THR A 83 9.48 -9.54 25.84
CA THR A 83 9.61 -9.95 27.24
C THR A 83 8.69 -11.15 27.55
N ALA A 84 9.27 -12.23 28.07
CA ALA A 84 8.53 -13.42 28.46
C ALA A 84 7.65 -13.19 29.69
N ASP A 85 6.46 -13.80 29.69
CA ASP A 85 5.56 -13.77 30.85
C ASP A 85 6.11 -14.66 31.99
N THR A 86 6.27 -14.10 33.17
CA THR A 86 6.73 -14.79 34.38
C THR A 86 5.57 -15.12 35.34
N GLY A 87 4.32 -14.91 34.91
CA GLY A 87 3.10 -15.12 35.71
C GLY A 87 2.62 -13.89 36.48
N THR A 88 3.44 -12.83 36.55
CA THR A 88 3.08 -11.53 37.14
C THR A 88 3.56 -10.35 36.29
N THR A 89 3.98 -10.60 35.05
CA THR A 89 4.49 -9.58 34.11
C THR A 89 3.41 -8.57 33.74
N TRP A 90 2.16 -9.01 33.71
CA TRP A 90 1.04 -8.29 33.12
C TRP A 90 0.08 -7.72 34.17
N PRO A 91 -0.79 -6.78 33.76
CA PRO A 91 -1.86 -6.26 34.59
C PRO A 91 -2.68 -7.32 35.31
N VAL A 92 -3.21 -6.98 36.48
CA VAL A 92 -4.17 -7.82 37.19
C VAL A 92 -5.62 -7.46 36.89
N TYR A 93 -6.49 -8.45 37.00
CA TYR A 93 -7.94 -8.32 36.94
C TYR A 93 -8.60 -9.08 38.11
N ILE A 94 -9.88 -8.79 38.36
CA ILE A 94 -10.70 -9.57 39.29
C ILE A 94 -11.41 -10.65 38.47
N ASN A 95 -11.16 -11.92 38.80
CA ASN A 95 -11.74 -13.04 38.07
C ASN A 95 -13.19 -13.33 38.49
N GLY A 96 -13.79 -14.39 37.92
CA GLY A 96 -15.18 -14.76 38.19
C GLY A 96 -15.45 -15.19 39.64
N ASP A 97 -14.42 -15.61 40.37
CA ASP A 97 -14.49 -16.01 41.78
C ASP A 97 -14.20 -14.83 42.73
N ASN A 98 -14.05 -13.63 42.19
CA ASN A 98 -13.72 -12.39 42.91
C ASN A 98 -12.31 -12.38 43.53
N ASP A 99 -11.39 -13.16 42.95
CA ASP A 99 -9.97 -13.17 43.31
C ASP A 99 -9.17 -12.27 42.38
N LEU A 100 -8.09 -11.68 42.92
CA LEU A 100 -7.14 -10.91 42.13
C LEU A 100 -6.20 -11.85 41.39
N GLN A 101 -6.11 -11.69 40.07
CA GLN A 101 -5.35 -12.58 39.20
C GLN A 101 -4.56 -11.76 38.18
N ALA A 102 -3.29 -12.11 37.97
CA ALA A 102 -2.51 -11.56 36.86
C ALA A 102 -3.04 -12.10 35.53
N MET A 103 -3.19 -11.21 34.55
CA MET A 103 -3.45 -11.60 33.17
C MET A 103 -2.29 -12.46 32.69
N ASN A 104 -2.59 -13.56 32.02
CA ASN A 104 -1.57 -14.27 31.25
C ASN A 104 -1.42 -13.60 29.87
N LEU A 105 -0.42 -14.03 29.10
CA LEU A 105 -0.22 -13.53 27.74
C LEU A 105 -1.45 -13.66 26.82
N ALA A 106 -2.21 -14.76 26.91
CA ALA A 106 -3.42 -14.94 26.09
C ALA A 106 -4.50 -13.91 26.46
N ASP A 107 -4.68 -13.62 27.74
CA ASP A 107 -5.59 -12.57 28.20
C ASP A 107 -5.19 -11.20 27.63
N ILE A 108 -3.88 -10.90 27.57
CA ILE A 108 -3.35 -9.64 27.03
C ILE A 108 -3.56 -9.55 25.52
N LYS A 109 -3.28 -10.64 24.81
CA LYS A 109 -3.54 -10.76 23.38
C LYS A 109 -5.01 -10.48 23.07
N ASP A 110 -5.92 -11.19 23.72
CA ASP A 110 -7.36 -11.08 23.45
C ASP A 110 -7.96 -9.74 23.89
N THR A 111 -7.44 -9.14 24.97
CA THR A 111 -8.00 -7.89 25.51
C THR A 111 -7.49 -6.65 24.77
N PHE A 112 -6.21 -6.62 24.38
CA PHE A 112 -5.57 -5.41 23.87
C PHE A 112 -4.97 -5.57 22.47
N LEU A 113 -4.16 -6.61 22.24
CA LEU A 113 -3.36 -6.70 21.02
C LEU A 113 -4.21 -7.09 19.80
N HIS A 114 -5.05 -8.11 19.94
CA HIS A 114 -5.94 -8.58 18.89
C HIS A 114 -6.95 -7.48 18.46
N PRO A 115 -7.65 -6.80 19.40
CA PRO A 115 -8.46 -5.63 19.05
C PRO A 115 -7.65 -4.49 18.38
N ALA A 116 -6.41 -4.25 18.81
CA ALA A 116 -5.56 -3.24 18.17
C ALA A 116 -5.22 -3.61 16.71
N ILE A 117 -4.86 -4.87 16.45
CA ILE A 117 -4.63 -5.36 15.07
C ILE A 117 -5.91 -5.22 14.23
N ASP A 118 -7.09 -5.52 14.79
CA ASP A 118 -8.37 -5.32 14.10
C ASP A 118 -8.59 -3.87 13.69
N LEU A 119 -8.25 -2.92 14.55
CA LEU A 119 -8.31 -1.49 14.23
C LEU A 119 -7.27 -1.13 13.16
N LEU A 120 -6.02 -1.60 13.30
CA LEU A 120 -4.92 -1.34 12.37
C LEU A 120 -5.25 -1.79 10.93
N VAL A 121 -5.94 -2.93 10.77
CA VAL A 121 -6.33 -3.47 9.45
C VAL A 121 -7.71 -3.01 8.97
N SER A 122 -8.42 -2.16 9.73
CA SER A 122 -9.77 -1.69 9.38
C SER A 122 -9.81 -0.81 8.13
N GLY A 123 -10.88 -0.83 7.34
CA GLY A 123 -10.98 -0.07 6.07
C GLY A 123 -11.05 1.44 6.20
N SER A 124 -11.47 1.92 7.36
CA SER A 124 -11.56 3.36 7.62
C SER A 124 -10.27 3.83 8.27
N GLU A 125 -9.42 4.50 7.47
CA GLU A 125 -8.14 5.01 7.96
C GLU A 125 -8.35 6.13 9.00
N SER A 126 -7.82 5.93 10.21
CA SER A 126 -8.00 6.81 11.36
C SER A 126 -6.73 6.84 12.23
N ALA A 127 -6.74 7.56 13.37
CA ALA A 127 -5.60 7.53 14.29
C ALA A 127 -5.23 6.10 14.72
N THR A 128 -6.19 5.19 14.77
CA THR A 128 -6.00 3.77 15.14
C THR A 128 -5.43 2.91 14.01
N THR A 129 -5.21 3.45 12.81
CA THR A 129 -4.49 2.78 11.71
C THR A 129 -3.06 3.29 11.58
N ALA A 130 -2.47 3.81 12.66
CA ALA A 130 -1.10 4.32 12.68
C ALA A 130 -0.08 3.24 12.29
N GLY A 131 1.00 3.63 11.62
CA GLY A 131 2.03 2.69 11.13
C GLY A 131 1.61 1.87 9.92
N THR A 132 0.39 2.03 9.42
CA THR A 132 -0.08 1.35 8.21
C THR A 132 0.03 2.24 6.98
N TYR A 133 0.11 1.58 5.82
CA TYR A 133 0.40 2.24 4.55
C TYR A 133 -0.84 2.54 3.74
N THR A 134 -0.82 3.65 2.99
CA THR A 134 -1.88 4.08 2.07
C THR A 134 -1.30 4.54 0.75
N VAL A 135 -2.09 4.45 -0.32
CA VAL A 135 -1.74 4.98 -1.64
C VAL A 135 -2.51 6.26 -1.93
N THR A 136 -1.84 7.28 -2.44
CA THR A 136 -2.50 8.51 -2.93
C THR A 136 -1.93 8.93 -4.28
N THR A 137 -2.58 9.89 -4.94
CA THR A 137 -2.10 10.49 -6.19
C THR A 137 -1.21 11.71 -5.98
N SER A 138 -0.83 12.00 -4.73
CA SER A 138 0.02 13.14 -4.37
C SER A 138 1.40 12.65 -3.91
N ALA A 139 2.46 13.23 -4.46
CA ALA A 139 3.84 13.01 -4.00
C ALA A 139 4.12 13.63 -2.63
N THR A 140 3.26 14.57 -2.19
CA THR A 140 3.31 15.19 -0.87
C THR A 140 2.28 14.51 0.02
N PRO A 141 2.64 14.11 1.25
CA PRO A 141 1.72 13.41 2.13
C PRO A 141 0.68 14.41 2.67
N ALA A 142 -0.54 13.92 2.92
CA ALA A 142 -1.55 14.69 3.63
C ALA A 142 -1.22 14.81 5.13
N SER A 143 -1.97 15.64 5.85
CA SER A 143 -1.86 15.71 7.32
C SER A 143 -2.03 14.31 7.94
N ASN A 144 -1.21 14.03 8.96
CA ASN A 144 -1.13 12.73 9.64
C ASN A 144 -0.56 11.58 8.81
N TYR A 145 0.14 11.90 7.72
CA TYR A 145 0.92 10.93 6.95
C TYR A 145 2.34 11.45 6.73
N THR A 146 3.27 10.53 6.52
CA THR A 146 4.62 10.83 6.05
C THR A 146 4.89 10.09 4.75
N ASN A 147 5.75 10.68 3.91
CA ASN A 147 6.20 10.05 2.67
C ASN A 147 7.03 8.82 2.99
N VAL A 148 6.72 7.70 2.35
CA VAL A 148 7.64 6.55 2.28
C VAL A 148 8.73 6.82 1.24
N SER A 149 8.33 7.39 0.10
CA SER A 149 9.23 7.78 -0.99
C SER A 149 8.61 8.88 -1.84
N GLY A 150 9.45 9.73 -2.44
CA GLY A 150 9.02 10.67 -3.49
C GLY A 150 8.86 10.01 -4.87
N THR A 151 9.18 8.71 -5.00
CA THR A 151 9.02 7.96 -6.25
C THR A 151 7.67 7.29 -6.30
N ALA A 152 6.97 7.43 -7.43
CA ALA A 152 5.71 6.75 -7.66
C ALA A 152 5.89 5.22 -7.72
N ILE A 153 5.04 4.51 -6.99
CA ILE A 153 4.98 3.03 -6.99
C ILE A 153 4.28 2.50 -8.24
N PHE A 154 3.41 3.31 -8.85
CA PHE A 154 2.74 3.05 -10.11
C PHE A 154 2.52 4.38 -10.84
N ALA A 155 2.61 4.38 -12.17
CA ALA A 155 2.14 5.49 -12.98
C ALA A 155 1.35 4.94 -14.16
N ASP A 156 0.15 5.46 -14.33
CA ASP A 156 -0.70 5.23 -15.50
C ASP A 156 -0.20 6.11 -16.64
N THR A 157 0.26 5.48 -17.72
CA THR A 157 0.72 6.18 -18.91
C THR A 157 -0.16 5.83 -20.09
N ARG A 158 -0.39 6.81 -20.97
CA ARG A 158 -1.11 6.62 -22.22
C ARG A 158 -0.33 7.20 -23.38
N ALA A 159 -0.63 6.74 -24.59
CA ALA A 159 -0.12 7.35 -25.81
C ALA A 159 -0.49 8.83 -25.84
N ASP A 160 0.49 9.71 -26.06
CA ASP A 160 0.25 11.13 -26.27
C ASP A 160 -0.12 11.37 -27.74
N THR A 161 -1.43 11.37 -28.00
CA THR A 161 -1.97 11.54 -29.36
C THR A 161 -1.66 12.90 -29.96
N SER A 162 -1.24 13.89 -29.16
CA SER A 162 -0.88 15.22 -29.65
C SER A 162 0.50 15.27 -30.31
N LEU A 163 1.36 14.27 -30.04
CA LEU A 163 2.71 14.20 -30.60
C LEU A 163 2.76 13.44 -31.95
N TYR A 164 1.80 12.54 -32.18
CA TYR A 164 1.68 11.89 -33.49
C TYR A 164 1.07 12.85 -34.51
N SER A 165 1.77 13.04 -35.63
CA SER A 165 1.30 13.93 -36.69
C SER A 165 1.75 13.42 -38.06
N ALA A 166 0.99 13.77 -39.11
CA ALA A 166 1.36 13.41 -40.48
C ALA A 166 2.73 13.96 -40.86
N ALA A 167 3.05 15.20 -40.47
CA ALA A 167 4.35 15.83 -40.75
C ALA A 167 5.52 15.15 -40.01
N GLY A 168 5.24 14.37 -38.96
CA GLY A 168 6.24 13.66 -38.16
C GLY A 168 6.72 12.35 -38.77
N ILE A 169 6.02 11.80 -39.77
CA ILE A 169 6.28 10.44 -40.27
C ILE A 169 7.64 10.37 -41.02
N PRO A 170 8.58 9.47 -40.66
CA PRO A 170 8.53 8.53 -39.54
C PRO A 170 8.90 9.18 -38.19
N GLU A 171 8.21 8.79 -37.11
CA GLU A 171 8.49 9.25 -35.75
C GLU A 171 8.83 8.12 -34.76
N THR A 172 9.19 8.48 -33.53
CA THR A 172 9.31 7.51 -32.41
C THR A 172 7.96 6.83 -32.19
N LEU A 173 7.94 5.49 -32.16
CA LEU A 173 6.69 4.74 -32.05
C LEU A 173 6.00 4.88 -30.69
N ASP A 174 6.76 4.76 -29.59
CA ASP A 174 6.24 4.86 -28.23
C ASP A 174 6.44 6.29 -27.70
N GLN A 175 5.35 7.06 -27.68
CA GLN A 175 5.33 8.42 -27.15
C GLN A 175 4.32 8.52 -26.00
N PRO A 176 4.71 8.14 -24.77
CA PRO A 176 3.81 8.18 -23.62
C PRO A 176 3.71 9.55 -22.96
N THR A 177 2.55 9.82 -22.38
CA THR A 177 2.35 10.85 -21.36
C THR A 177 1.83 10.21 -20.07
N THR A 178 2.24 10.74 -18.92
CA THR A 178 1.76 10.27 -17.61
C THR A 178 0.41 10.93 -17.31
N ILE A 179 -0.59 10.10 -17.02
CA ILE A 179 -1.94 10.56 -16.68
C ILE A 179 -2.07 10.74 -15.17
N THR A 180 -1.65 9.72 -14.42
CA THR A 180 -1.70 9.71 -12.96
C THR A 180 -0.48 9.00 -12.41
N SER A 181 0.12 9.56 -11.35
CA SER A 181 1.15 8.90 -10.56
C SER A 181 0.62 8.56 -9.18
N TYR A 182 1.02 7.42 -8.63
CA TYR A 182 0.54 6.90 -7.36
C TYR A 182 1.72 6.71 -6.39
N PHE A 183 1.56 7.20 -5.16
CA PHE A 183 2.62 7.32 -4.16
C PHE A 183 2.21 6.61 -2.87
N LEU A 184 3.21 6.03 -2.21
CA LEU A 184 3.04 5.30 -0.95
C LEU A 184 3.34 6.21 0.24
N HIS A 185 2.42 6.24 1.19
CA HIS A 185 2.52 7.00 2.43
C HIS A 185 2.30 6.09 3.64
N ILE A 186 2.86 6.46 4.78
CA ILE A 186 2.62 5.77 6.05
C ILE A 186 1.85 6.72 6.97
N ARG A 187 0.85 6.19 7.67
CA ARG A 187 0.05 6.97 8.60
C ARG A 187 0.78 7.18 9.92
N THR A 188 0.81 8.42 10.40
CA THR A 188 1.32 8.74 11.75
C THR A 188 0.21 8.55 12.78
N GLY A 189 0.59 8.11 13.98
CA GLY A 189 -0.32 8.01 15.11
C GLY A 189 -0.40 9.29 15.92
N THR A 190 -1.42 9.34 16.77
CA THR A 190 -1.54 10.33 17.85
C THR A 190 -1.56 9.56 19.16
N ASP A 191 -0.76 10.00 20.11
CA ASP A 191 -0.74 9.45 21.47
C ASP A 191 -2.14 9.58 22.10
N THR A 192 -2.64 8.47 22.63
CA THR A 192 -3.98 8.41 23.24
C THR A 192 -3.93 8.89 24.69
N ALA A 193 -2.78 8.75 25.36
CA ALA A 193 -2.56 9.11 26.76
C ALA A 193 -3.68 8.59 27.70
N PRO A 194 -3.75 7.27 27.96
CA PRO A 194 -4.82 6.68 28.76
C PRO A 194 -4.98 7.31 30.15
N ASP A 195 -6.22 7.54 30.61
CA ASP A 195 -6.49 8.25 31.88
C ASP A 195 -6.08 7.45 33.14
N LYS A 196 -5.86 6.14 33.00
CA LYS A 196 -5.54 5.21 34.09
C LYS A 196 -4.57 4.13 33.64
N ASP A 197 -3.45 4.06 34.34
CA ASP A 197 -2.51 2.95 34.22
C ASP A 197 -3.01 1.69 34.93
N PRO A 198 -2.74 0.50 34.36
CA PRO A 198 -3.05 -0.76 35.03
C PRO A 198 -2.17 -0.98 36.27
N VAL A 199 -2.59 -1.93 37.10
CA VAL A 199 -1.85 -2.38 38.29
C VAL A 199 -1.29 -3.78 38.07
N PHE A 200 -0.18 -4.12 38.72
CA PHE A 200 0.48 -5.43 38.66
C PHE A 200 0.92 -5.92 40.04
N ILE A 201 1.27 -7.21 40.12
CA ILE A 201 1.85 -7.85 41.31
C ILE A 201 3.37 -7.78 41.21
N THR A 202 4.01 -7.16 42.19
CA THR A 202 5.48 -7.11 42.29
C THR A 202 6.05 -8.46 42.75
N GLY A 203 7.37 -8.64 42.60
CA GLY A 203 8.05 -9.83 43.13
C GLY A 203 7.95 -10.05 44.64
N SER A 204 7.54 -9.01 45.41
CA SER A 204 7.26 -9.09 46.84
C SER A 204 5.78 -9.41 47.16
N ASN A 205 4.96 -9.69 46.14
CA ASN A 205 3.50 -9.85 46.22
C ASN A 205 2.72 -8.60 46.63
N ASP A 206 3.32 -7.41 46.47
CA ASP A 206 2.60 -6.13 46.63
C ASP A 206 1.95 -5.69 45.32
N ILE A 207 0.85 -4.95 45.41
CA ILE A 207 0.18 -4.33 44.26
C ILE A 207 0.74 -2.93 44.00
N GLN A 208 1.14 -2.68 42.75
CA GLN A 208 1.62 -1.38 42.30
C GLN A 208 1.00 -0.99 40.96
N THR A 209 0.90 0.30 40.70
CA THR A 209 0.51 0.82 39.38
C THR A 209 1.72 0.80 38.46
N PHE A 210 1.54 0.36 37.22
CA PHE A 210 2.56 0.54 36.20
C PHE A 210 2.87 2.03 36.01
N THR A 211 4.12 2.36 35.74
CA THR A 211 4.39 3.61 35.02
C THR A 211 4.00 3.41 33.56
N GLU A 212 3.36 4.40 32.92
CA GLU A 212 2.98 4.35 31.50
C GLU A 212 4.11 3.84 30.60
N SER A 213 5.34 4.36 30.76
CA SER A 213 6.51 3.91 29.98
C SER A 213 6.85 2.42 30.10
N VAL A 214 6.54 1.76 31.22
CA VAL A 214 6.84 0.33 31.41
C VAL A 214 5.80 -0.52 30.69
N ILE A 215 4.52 -0.19 30.85
CA ILE A 215 3.45 -0.94 30.17
C ILE A 215 3.46 -0.68 28.67
N ASP A 216 3.78 0.54 28.22
CA ASP A 216 4.00 0.88 26.82
C ASP A 216 5.13 0.07 26.20
N GLY A 217 6.23 -0.15 26.94
CA GLY A 217 7.34 -0.98 26.49
C GLY A 217 6.90 -2.42 26.23
N LEU A 218 6.19 -3.02 27.19
CA LEU A 218 5.66 -4.38 27.05
C LEU A 218 4.67 -4.50 25.89
N PHE A 219 3.74 -3.55 25.76
CA PHE A 219 2.79 -3.54 24.66
C PHE A 219 3.46 -3.30 23.31
N THR A 220 4.47 -2.44 23.23
CA THR A 220 5.24 -2.19 21.99
C THR A 220 5.94 -3.46 21.53
N GLU A 221 6.62 -4.19 22.43
CA GLU A 221 7.29 -5.44 22.08
C GLU A 221 6.29 -6.47 21.55
N TRP A 222 5.18 -6.67 22.27
CA TRP A 222 4.22 -7.72 21.93
C TRP A 222 3.32 -7.39 20.73
N ILE A 223 2.88 -6.13 20.54
CA ILE A 223 2.12 -5.77 19.34
C ILE A 223 2.97 -5.92 18.08
N ARG A 224 4.27 -5.63 18.18
CA ARG A 224 5.21 -5.80 17.08
C ARG A 224 5.43 -7.27 16.74
N GLU A 225 5.65 -8.12 17.75
CA GLU A 225 5.73 -9.57 17.54
C GLU A 225 4.43 -10.09 16.93
N THR A 226 3.28 -9.79 17.54
CA THR A 226 1.97 -10.28 17.05
C THR A 226 1.70 -9.82 15.62
N ALA A 227 1.96 -8.56 15.28
CA ALA A 227 1.77 -8.07 13.91
C ALA A 227 2.67 -8.75 12.87
N SER A 228 3.87 -9.20 13.24
CA SER A 228 4.87 -9.68 12.27
C SER A 228 5.09 -11.19 12.28
N GLU A 229 4.72 -11.89 13.36
CA GLU A 229 5.10 -13.28 13.65
C GLU A 229 3.93 -14.13 14.19
N SER A 230 2.74 -13.55 14.40
CA SER A 230 1.55 -14.28 14.88
C SER A 230 1.25 -15.53 14.04
N SER A 231 0.88 -16.60 14.75
CA SER A 231 0.35 -17.84 14.17
C SER A 231 -1.11 -18.10 14.56
N ASP A 232 -1.77 -17.10 15.15
CA ASP A 232 -3.14 -17.17 15.71
C ASP A 232 -4.15 -16.27 14.97
N GLY A 233 -3.82 -15.84 13.74
CA GLY A 233 -4.77 -15.10 12.87
C GLY A 233 -4.56 -13.58 12.85
N TYR A 234 -3.46 -13.09 13.42
CA TYR A 234 -3.23 -11.67 13.67
C TYR A 234 -1.93 -11.14 13.04
N GLN A 235 -1.27 -11.93 12.19
CA GLN A 235 -0.11 -11.45 11.44
C GLN A 235 -0.57 -10.50 10.32
N ILE A 236 -0.07 -9.26 10.34
CA ILE A 236 -0.35 -8.27 9.32
C ILE A 236 0.40 -8.62 8.03
N THR A 237 -0.33 -8.57 6.91
CA THR A 237 0.21 -8.76 5.57
C THR A 237 -0.31 -7.69 4.62
N TYR A 238 0.55 -7.28 3.68
CA TYR A 238 0.18 -6.42 2.57
C TYR A 238 0.24 -7.17 1.25
N THR A 239 -0.63 -6.78 0.33
CA THR A 239 -0.63 -7.26 -1.05
C THR A 239 -0.96 -6.13 -2.00
N ILE A 240 -0.53 -6.26 -3.26
CA ILE A 240 -1.08 -5.50 -4.37
C ILE A 240 -1.99 -6.47 -5.13
N ALA A 241 -3.30 -6.25 -5.07
CA ALA A 241 -4.27 -7.18 -5.63
C ALA A 241 -5.59 -6.50 -6.03
N THR A 242 -6.37 -7.18 -6.86
CA THR A 242 -7.70 -6.74 -7.30
C THR A 242 -8.78 -7.07 -6.25
N SER A 243 -8.57 -8.07 -5.39
CA SER A 243 -9.49 -8.52 -4.32
C SER A 243 -8.75 -9.00 -3.06
N GLY A 244 -9.47 -9.26 -1.97
CA GLY A 244 -8.94 -9.79 -0.71
C GLY A 244 -8.49 -8.72 0.30
N GLY A 245 -8.69 -8.97 1.59
CA GLY A 245 -8.37 -7.99 2.64
C GLY A 245 -9.03 -6.61 2.44
N THR A 246 -8.46 -5.62 3.10
CA THR A 246 -8.97 -4.25 3.16
C THR A 246 -8.17 -3.32 2.24
N THR A 247 -8.85 -2.55 1.39
CA THR A 247 -8.21 -1.53 0.54
C THR A 247 -7.59 -0.39 1.35
N ARG A 248 -6.41 0.06 0.93
CA ARG A 248 -5.65 1.17 1.53
C ARG A 248 -5.44 2.30 0.53
N GLY A 249 -6.16 3.40 0.76
CA GLY A 249 -6.09 4.59 -0.08
C GLY A 249 -6.73 4.45 -1.46
N THR A 250 -6.08 5.06 -2.46
CA THR A 250 -6.58 5.22 -3.82
C THR A 250 -6.29 3.99 -4.66
N ALA A 251 -7.29 3.54 -5.43
CA ALA A 251 -7.11 2.48 -6.41
C ALA A 251 -6.19 2.97 -7.56
N MET A 252 -5.20 2.14 -7.90
CA MET A 252 -4.23 2.40 -8.97
C MET A 252 -4.78 1.84 -10.27
N VAL A 253 -5.14 2.71 -11.22
CA VAL A 253 -5.86 2.32 -12.44
C VAL A 253 -4.91 2.37 -13.63
N ASP A 254 -4.79 1.27 -14.35
CA ASP A 254 -4.11 1.17 -15.64
C ASP A 254 -5.11 1.47 -16.76
N THR A 255 -4.79 2.44 -17.62
CA THR A 255 -5.66 2.87 -18.72
C THR A 255 -4.95 2.85 -20.07
N LYS A 256 -5.68 2.50 -21.13
CA LYS A 256 -5.15 2.44 -22.50
C LYS A 256 -6.16 2.98 -23.51
N LEU A 257 -5.69 3.51 -24.63
CA LEU A 257 -6.57 3.86 -25.74
C LEU A 257 -7.06 2.61 -26.50
N ASP A 258 -8.30 2.66 -26.98
CA ASP A 258 -9.02 1.52 -27.60
C ASP A 258 -9.26 1.64 -29.11
N GLY A 259 -8.74 2.67 -29.75
CA GLY A 259 -8.95 2.89 -31.17
C GLY A 259 -8.18 1.90 -32.05
N ALA A 260 -8.68 1.72 -33.27
CA ALA A 260 -8.13 0.78 -34.26
C ALA A 260 -6.91 1.34 -35.03
N GLY A 261 -6.43 2.53 -34.68
CA GLY A 261 -5.40 3.22 -35.47
C GLY A 261 -5.97 4.37 -36.28
N GLU A 262 -5.21 5.46 -36.36
CA GLU A 262 -5.47 6.57 -37.25
C GLU A 262 -4.44 6.52 -38.38
N TYR A 263 -4.87 6.11 -39.57
CA TYR A 263 -4.04 6.10 -40.75
C TYR A 263 -3.70 7.51 -41.21
N ARG A 264 -2.41 7.84 -41.19
CA ARG A 264 -1.88 9.12 -41.65
C ARG A 264 -0.83 8.92 -42.72
N THR A 265 -0.68 9.94 -43.57
CA THR A 265 0.24 9.91 -44.71
C THR A 265 1.08 11.17 -44.78
N LEU A 266 2.30 11.03 -45.30
CA LEU A 266 3.19 12.14 -45.62
C LEU A 266 3.86 11.92 -46.96
N GLN A 267 3.85 12.95 -47.81
CA GLN A 267 4.58 12.91 -49.07
C GLN A 267 5.68 13.96 -49.09
N SER A 268 6.89 13.57 -49.51
CA SER A 268 8.00 14.46 -49.79
C SER A 268 8.63 14.11 -51.14
N GLY A 269 8.31 14.87 -52.18
CA GLY A 269 8.65 14.48 -53.55
C GLY A 269 7.99 13.15 -53.92
N ASP A 270 8.78 12.18 -54.36
CA ASP A 270 8.32 10.82 -54.70
C ASP A 270 8.31 9.86 -53.48
N ASP A 271 8.67 10.34 -52.29
CA ASP A 271 8.63 9.53 -51.06
C ASP A 271 7.25 9.62 -50.40
N TYR A 272 6.47 8.54 -50.52
CA TYR A 272 5.13 8.39 -49.95
C TYR A 272 5.20 7.51 -48.71
N ARG A 273 4.93 8.11 -47.56
CA ARG A 273 4.95 7.45 -46.26
C ARG A 273 3.54 7.31 -45.71
N ALA A 274 3.30 6.22 -45.01
CA ALA A 274 2.06 5.98 -44.29
C ALA A 274 2.35 5.32 -42.94
N GLN A 275 1.57 5.66 -41.93
CA GLN A 275 1.71 5.12 -40.59
C GLN A 275 0.39 5.22 -39.84
N GLU A 276 0.14 4.25 -38.97
CA GLU A 276 -1.05 4.25 -38.13
C GLU A 276 -0.70 4.62 -36.69
N HIS A 277 -1.40 5.64 -36.19
CA HIS A 277 -1.16 6.23 -34.88
C HIS A 277 -2.22 5.80 -33.87
N PRO A 278 -1.90 5.71 -32.56
CA PRO A 278 -2.90 5.47 -31.53
C PRO A 278 -4.02 6.51 -31.54
N ASN A 279 -5.27 6.06 -31.39
CA ASN A 279 -6.45 6.92 -31.30
C ASN A 279 -7.51 6.28 -30.38
N GLY A 280 -8.71 6.87 -30.33
CA GLY A 280 -9.83 6.35 -29.53
C GLY A 280 -9.96 6.99 -28.16
N SER A 281 -10.62 6.28 -27.24
CA SER A 281 -10.92 6.74 -25.88
C SER A 281 -10.15 5.92 -24.84
N ALA A 282 -9.95 6.48 -23.66
CA ALA A 282 -9.32 5.77 -22.56
C ALA A 282 -10.24 4.70 -21.99
N GLN A 283 -9.76 3.47 -21.92
CA GLN A 283 -10.41 2.35 -21.25
C GLN A 283 -9.57 1.88 -20.08
N THR A 284 -10.24 1.49 -18.99
CA THR A 284 -9.57 0.81 -17.88
C THR A 284 -9.22 -0.60 -18.29
N ILE A 285 -7.94 -0.95 -18.18
CA ILE A 285 -7.42 -2.29 -18.43
C ILE A 285 -7.40 -3.09 -17.15
N THR A 286 -6.88 -2.53 -16.07
CA THR A 286 -6.83 -3.19 -14.75
C THR A 286 -6.84 -2.15 -13.63
N THR A 287 -7.39 -2.53 -12.48
CA THR A 287 -7.35 -1.72 -11.25
C THR A 287 -6.66 -2.51 -10.15
N TYR A 288 -5.55 -2.00 -9.67
CA TYR A 288 -4.80 -2.54 -8.55
C TYR A 288 -5.12 -1.79 -7.26
N ASN A 289 -5.06 -2.46 -6.12
CA ASN A 289 -5.19 -1.84 -4.82
C ASN A 289 -4.05 -2.30 -3.92
N LEU A 290 -3.48 -1.38 -3.15
CA LEU A 290 -2.78 -1.77 -1.93
C LEU A 290 -3.83 -2.30 -0.96
N ARG A 291 -3.59 -3.50 -0.44
CA ARG A 291 -4.48 -4.20 0.47
C ARG A 291 -3.72 -4.62 1.71
N ILE A 292 -4.36 -4.49 2.86
CA ILE A 292 -3.88 -5.00 4.14
C ILE A 292 -4.80 -6.11 4.62
N ASN A 293 -4.25 -7.11 5.29
CA ASN A 293 -5.02 -8.18 5.92
C ASN A 293 -4.34 -8.62 7.23
N LYS A 294 -5.06 -9.40 8.03
CA LYS A 294 -4.49 -10.23 9.10
C LYS A 294 -4.76 -11.72 8.82
N ALA A 295 -3.81 -12.59 9.13
CA ALA A 295 -3.93 -14.04 8.91
C ALA A 295 -3.11 -14.84 9.93
#